data_AF-A0A7X9GYF4-F1
#
_entry.id   AF-A0A7X9GYF4-F1
#
_cell.length_a   1.000
_cell.length_b   1.000
_cell.length_c   1.000
_cell.angle_alpha   90.00
_cell.angle_beta   90.00
_cell.angle_gamma   90.00
#
_symmetry.space_group_name_H-M   'P 1'
#
loop_
_entity.id
_entity.type
_entity.pdbx_description
1 polymer ?
#
loop_
_entity_poly.entity_id
_entity_poly.type
_entity_poly.pdbx_seq_one_letter_code
_entity_poly.pdbx_strand_id
1 'polypeptide(L)' 'MEWFVELISGSGIAHSILILALVIAMGLLLGKIKIFGISLGTTWILFFGIFLGHLGLHIEPELLHFLKEFG' A
#
# COMPACT_ATOMS: atom_id res chain seq x y z
N MET A 1 -11.01 -9.63 -21.35
CA MET A 1 -10.90 -9.46 -19.88
C MET A 1 -9.43 -9.44 -19.45
N GLU A 2 -8.51 -8.91 -20.28
CA GLU A 2 -7.09 -8.84 -19.95
C GLU A 2 -6.78 -7.70 -18.98
N TRP A 3 -7.54 -6.59 -19.09
CA TRP A 3 -7.35 -5.39 -18.27
C TRP A 3 -7.41 -5.67 -16.76
N PHE A 4 -8.23 -6.63 -16.31
CA PHE A 4 -8.36 -6.97 -14.89
C PHE A 4 -7.17 -7.78 -14.40
N VAL A 5 -6.67 -8.69 -15.23
CA VAL A 5 -5.46 -9.47 -14.96
C VAL A 5 -4.28 -8.51 -14.91
N GLU A 6 -4.16 -7.60 -15.87
CA GLU A 6 -3.12 -6.56 -15.92
C GLU A 6 -3.19 -5.60 -14.72
N LEU A 7 -4.38 -5.32 -14.18
CA LEU A 7 -4.55 -4.54 -12.96
C LEU A 7 -3.97 -5.24 -11.72
N ILE A 8 -4.12 -6.57 -11.63
CA ILE A 8 -3.71 -7.38 -10.48
C ILE A 8 -2.26 -7.87 -10.59
N SER A 9 -1.78 -8.17 -11.79
CA SER A 9 -0.46 -8.79 -12.02
C SER A 9 0.45 -7.98 -12.93
N GLY A 10 0.01 -6.83 -13.43
CA GLY A 10 0.85 -5.94 -14.23
C GLY A 10 1.81 -5.11 -13.37
N SER A 11 2.73 -4.42 -14.02
CA SER A 11 3.73 -3.55 -13.36
C SER A 11 3.47 -2.06 -13.57
N GLY A 12 2.29 -1.68 -14.08
CA GLY A 12 1.96 -0.31 -14.44
C GLY A 12 1.37 0.54 -13.30
N ILE A 13 1.07 1.79 -13.63
CA ILE A 13 0.62 2.82 -12.69
C ILE A 13 -0.67 2.37 -11.99
N ALA A 14 -1.59 1.72 -12.72
CA ALA A 14 -2.85 1.24 -12.17
C ALA A 14 -2.66 0.17 -11.08
N HIS A 15 -1.75 -0.79 -11.30
CA HIS A 15 -1.40 -1.80 -10.30
C HIS A 15 -0.79 -1.16 -9.06
N SER A 16 0.10 -0.18 -9.27
CA SER A 16 0.76 0.56 -8.21
C SER A 16 -0.21 1.37 -7.34
N ILE A 17 -1.20 2.03 -7.96
CA ILE A 17 -2.30 2.71 -7.25
C ILE A 17 -3.14 1.69 -6.46
N LEU A 18 -3.41 0.51 -7.03
CA LEU A 18 -4.15 -0.56 -6.37
C LEU A 18 -3.40 -1.07 -5.12
N ILE A 19 -2.09 -1.28 -5.20
CA ILE A 19 -1.26 -1.62 -4.04
C ILE A 19 -1.36 -0.52 -2.98
N LEU A 20 -1.24 0.75 -3.38
CA LEU A 20 -1.30 1.87 -2.44
C LEU A 20 -2.64 1.92 -1.70
N ALA A 21 -3.73 1.77 -2.43
CA ALA A 21 -5.08 1.74 -1.88
C ALA A 21 -5.26 0.57 -0.90
N LEU A 22 -4.73 -0.61 -1.24
CA LEU A 22 -4.74 -1.79 -0.37
C LEU A 22 -3.95 -1.53 0.93
N VAL A 23 -2.74 -0.96 0.83
CA VAL A 23 -1.90 -0.62 1.97
C VAL A 23 -2.61 0.36 2.91
N ILE A 24 -3.21 1.43 2.37
CA ILE A 24 -3.92 2.43 3.15
C ILE A 24 -5.17 1.84 3.80
N ALA A 25 -6.01 1.12 3.04
CA ALA A 25 -7.23 0.52 3.56
C ALA A 25 -6.95 -0.46 4.71
N MET A 26 -5.97 -1.34 4.50
CA MET A 26 -5.59 -2.35 5.49
C MET A 26 -4.87 -1.72 6.69
N GLY A 27 -3.98 -0.76 6.46
CA GLY A 27 -3.31 -0.01 7.52
C GLY A 27 -4.28 0.79 8.41
N LEU A 28 -5.33 1.40 7.83
CA LEU A 28 -6.39 2.06 8.60
C LEU A 28 -7.23 1.07 9.40
N LEU A 29 -7.52 -0.11 8.84
CA LEU A 29 -8.23 -1.18 9.54
C LEU A 29 -7.42 -1.69 10.74
N LEU A 30 -6.12 -1.97 10.54
CA LEU A 30 -5.19 -2.33 11.62
C LEU A 30 -5.01 -1.20 12.63
N GLY A 31 -5.07 0.06 12.20
CA GLY A 31 -5.02 1.25 13.06
C GLY A 31 -6.12 1.30 14.13
N LYS A 32 -7.26 0.65 13.87
CA LYS A 32 -8.34 0.52 14.86
C LYS A 32 -8.08 -0.57 15.90
N ILE A 33 -7.17 -1.50 15.64
CA ILE A 33 -6.81 -2.59 16.54
C ILE A 33 -5.93 -2.01 17.66
N LYS A 34 -6.35 -2.22 18.90
CA LYS A 34 -5.60 -1.87 20.09
C LYS A 34 -4.96 -3.13 20.64
N ILE A 35 -3.65 -3.13 20.79
CA ILE A 35 -2.91 -4.22 21.43
C ILE A 35 -2.42 -3.69 22.78
N PHE A 36 -2.77 -4.35 23.89
CA PHE A 36 -2.45 -3.90 25.25
C PHE A 36 -2.90 -2.46 25.58
N GLY A 37 -4.01 -2.00 25.00
CA GLY A 37 -4.54 -0.64 25.22
C GLY A 37 -3.86 0.46 24.40
N ILE A 38 -2.78 0.14 23.66
CA ILE A 38 -2.07 1.08 22.79
C ILE A 38 -2.43 0.76 21.33
N SER A 39 -2.67 1.80 20.54
CA SER A 39 -2.78 1.70 19.08
C SER A 39 -1.73 2.61 18.43
N LEU A 40 -1.13 2.14 17.36
CA LEU A 40 -0.22 2.91 16.50
C LEU A 40 -0.99 3.82 15.52
N GLY A 41 -2.32 3.77 15.52
CA GLY A 41 -3.17 4.62 14.68
C GLY A 41 -2.84 4.50 13.19
N THR A 42 -2.67 5.63 12.52
CA THR A 42 -2.35 5.69 11.09
C THR A 42 -0.92 5.24 10.76
N THR A 43 -0.03 5.12 11.75
CA THR A 43 1.33 4.61 11.55
C THR A 43 1.34 3.14 11.12
N TRP A 44 0.26 2.38 11.38
CA TRP A 44 0.07 1.03 10.84
C TRP A 44 0.14 0.99 9.31
N ILE A 45 -0.23 2.07 8.62
CA ILE A 45 -0.12 2.18 7.15
C ILE A 45 1.34 2.04 6.72
N LEU A 46 2.27 2.68 7.43
CA LEU A 46 3.70 2.62 7.13
C LEU A 46 4.27 1.24 7.39
N PHE A 47 3.98 0.64 8.55
CA PHE A 47 4.45 -0.71 8.88
C PHE A 47 3.93 -1.75 7.90
N PHE A 48 2.64 -1.67 7.55
CA PHE A 48 2.05 -2.59 6.59
C PHE A 48 2.59 -2.40 5.17
N GLY A 49 2.83 -1.14 4.76
CA GLY A 49 3.50 -0.84 3.49
C GLY A 49 4.91 -1.43 3.39
N ILE A 50 5.72 -1.31 4.44
CA ILE A 50 7.07 -1.92 4.50
C ILE A 50 6.97 -3.45 4.44
N PHE A 51 6.03 -4.04 5.19
CA PHE A 51 5.81 -5.48 5.19
C PHE A 51 5.44 -6.02 3.81
N LEU A 52 4.48 -5.38 3.13
CA LEU A 52 4.11 -5.75 1.77
C LEU A 52 5.24 -5.53 0.75
N GLY A 53 6.01 -4.45 0.90
CA GLY A 53 7.22 -4.21 0.11
C GLY A 53 8.24 -5.33 0.26
N HIS A 54 8.43 -5.85 1.48
CA HIS A 54 9.30 -7.00 1.74
C HIS A 54 8.79 -8.31 1.12
N LEU A 55 7.47 -8.48 0.99
CA LEU A 55 6.86 -9.63 0.30
C LEU A 55 6.97 -9.55 -1.24
N GLY A 56 7.59 -8.49 -1.78
CA GLY A 56 7.81 -8.32 -3.22
C GLY A 56 6.71 -7.54 -3.94
N LEU A 57 5.78 -6.90 -3.22
CA LEU A 57 4.86 -5.94 -3.83
C LEU A 57 5.62 -4.63 -4.08
N HIS A 58 5.94 -4.39 -5.34
CA HIS A 58 6.65 -3.20 -5.77
C HIS A 58 5.71 -2.22 -6.48
N ILE A 59 5.95 -0.95 -6.22
CA ILE A 59 5.26 0.19 -6.85
C ILE A 59 6.17 0.70 -7.96
N GLU A 60 5.56 1.11 -9.07
CA GLU A 60 6.26 1.71 -10.20
C GLU A 60 7.09 2.93 -9.75
N PRO A 61 8.39 3.02 -10.11
CA PRO A 61 9.29 4.05 -9.60
C PRO A 61 8.82 5.48 -9.87
N GLU A 62 8.19 5.73 -11.01
CA GLU A 62 7.67 7.05 -11.39
C GLU A 62 6.53 7.49 -10.46
N LEU A 63 5.60 6.58 -10.17
CA LEU A 63 4.54 6.83 -9.19
C LEU A 63 5.14 7.02 -7.79
N LEU A 64 6.11 6.19 -7.39
CA LEU A 64 6.76 6.31 -6.09
C LEU A 64 7.45 7.68 -5.94
N HIS A 65 8.12 8.17 -6.99
CA HIS A 65 8.75 9.49 -7.00
C HIS A 65 7.71 10.59 -6.86
N PHE A 66 6.65 10.54 -7.68
CA PHE A 66 5.52 11.46 -7.63
C PHE A 66 4.89 11.54 -6.23
N LEU A 67 4.63 10.40 -5.58
CA LEU A 67 4.04 10.37 -4.23
C LEU A 67 4.96 10.95 -3.16
N LYS A 68 6.28 10.76 -3.31
CA LYS A 68 7.27 11.34 -2.39
C LYS A 68 7.34 12.87 -2.54
N GLU A 69 7.10 13.40 -3.73
CA GLU A 69 7.04 14.85 -3.99
C GLU A 69 5.69 15.48 -3.66
N PHE A 70 4.61 14.68 -3.62
CA PHE A 70 3.26 15.16 -3.31
C PHE A 70 3.02 15.49 -1.83
N GLY A 71 3.84 14.95 -0.93
CA GLY A 71 3.81 15.24 0.51
C GLY A 71 4.78 16.35 0.89
#